data_AF-A0A962E2J6-F1
#
_entry.id   AF-A0A962E2J6-F1
#
_cell.length_a   1.000
_cell.length_b   1.000
_cell.length_c   1.000
_cell.angle_alpha   90.00
_cell.angle_beta   90.00
_cell.angle_gamma   90.00
#
_symmetry.space_group_name_H-M   'P 1'
#
loop_
_entity.id
_entity.type
_entity.pdbx_description
1 polymer ?
#
loop_
_entity_poly.entity_id
_entity_poly.type
_entity_poly.pdbx_seq_one_letter_code
_entity_poly.pdbx_strand_id
1 'polypeptide(L)'
;MKKRLLIVLSIVSTNILAQNAASKEVLLDNESVQMLRLTYPVGTESGFHTHIAPFRTVYVVQGGKLELIPEGQTNGKVIEAKTGTAMYLPAATHNI
;
A
#
# COMPACT_ATOMS: atom_id res chain seq x y z
N MET A 1 -37.10 30.08 41.98
CA MET A 1 -36.66 28.72 41.56
C MET A 1 -35.39 28.86 40.71
N LYS A 2 -34.26 28.35 41.21
CA LYS A 2 -32.91 28.55 40.64
C LYS A 2 -32.70 27.58 39.47
N LYS A 3 -32.55 28.06 38.24
CA LYS A 3 -32.15 27.22 37.10
C LYS A 3 -30.63 27.04 37.16
N ARG A 4 -30.16 25.85 37.52
CA ARG A 4 -28.74 25.47 37.45
C ARG A 4 -28.44 25.05 36.01
N LEU A 5 -27.60 25.82 35.33
CA LEU A 5 -27.06 25.47 34.02
C LEU A 5 -25.92 24.46 34.23
N LEU A 6 -26.12 23.20 33.86
CA LEU A 6 -25.05 22.20 33.81
C LEU A 6 -24.33 22.36 32.47
N ILE A 7 -23.06 22.76 32.51
CA ILE A 7 -22.17 22.70 31.34
C ILE A 7 -21.50 21.33 31.35
N VAL A 8 -21.88 20.47 30.40
CA VAL A 8 -21.21 19.19 30.15
C VAL A 8 -20.04 19.47 29.20
N LEU A 9 -18.82 19.40 29.71
CA LEU A 9 -17.60 19.51 28.91
C LEU A 9 -17.31 18.15 28.27
N SER A 10 -17.81 17.93 27.06
CA SER A 10 -17.47 16.76 26.26
C SER A 10 -16.10 16.95 25.62
N ILE A 11 -15.08 16.29 26.17
CA ILE A 11 -13.76 16.17 25.53
C ILE A 11 -13.92 15.14 24.41
N VAL A 12 -14.03 15.61 23.17
CA VAL A 12 -13.96 14.76 21.98
C VAL A 12 -12.48 14.52 21.69
N SER A 13 -11.94 13.40 22.17
CA SER A 13 -10.61 12.94 21.78
C SER A 13 -10.69 12.25 20.43
N THR A 14 -10.56 13.00 19.33
CA THR A 14 -10.28 12.42 18.02
C THR A 14 -8.81 12.05 17.96
N ASN A 15 -8.48 10.79 18.27
CA ASN A 15 -7.18 10.26 17.90
C ASN A 15 -7.14 10.16 16.37
N ILE A 16 -6.44 11.12 15.77
CA ILE A 16 -5.97 11.07 14.38
C ILE A 16 -4.96 9.93 14.31
N LEU A 17 -5.42 8.73 14.02
CA LEU A 17 -4.59 7.68 13.46
C LEU A 17 -4.95 7.61 11.98
N ALA A 18 -4.43 8.56 11.20
CA ALA A 18 -4.30 8.35 9.77
C ALA A 18 -3.38 7.14 9.61
N GLN A 19 -3.98 5.98 9.36
CA GLN A 19 -3.26 4.73 9.18
C GLN A 19 -2.32 4.94 7.99
N ASN A 20 -1.01 4.92 8.23
CA ASN A 20 -0.02 4.83 7.17
C ASN A 20 -0.27 3.49 6.48
N ALA A 21 -1.10 3.48 5.44
CA ALA A 21 -1.51 2.30 4.72
C ALA A 21 -0.87 2.32 3.33
N ALA A 22 -0.64 1.12 2.78
CA ALA A 22 -0.29 1.00 1.38
C ALA A 22 -1.41 1.61 0.52
N SER A 23 -1.05 2.35 -0.52
CA SER A 23 -2.00 3.01 -1.41
C SER A 23 -1.77 2.65 -2.86
N LYS A 24 -2.86 2.66 -3.63
CA LYS A 24 -2.92 2.38 -5.06
C LYS A 24 -3.65 3.52 -5.76
N GLU A 25 -2.99 4.14 -6.73
CA GLU A 25 -3.53 5.18 -7.61
C GLU A 25 -3.49 4.67 -9.06
N VAL A 26 -4.60 4.79 -9.79
CA VAL A 26 -4.66 4.46 -11.21
C VAL A 26 -4.28 5.71 -12.01
N LEU A 27 -3.17 5.64 -12.76
CA LEU A 27 -2.67 6.75 -13.58
C LEU A 27 -3.18 6.68 -15.03
N LEU A 28 -3.33 5.46 -15.55
CA LEU A 28 -3.83 5.17 -16.88
C LEU A 28 -4.48 3.78 -16.86
N ASP A 29 -5.64 3.65 -17.50
CA ASP A 29 -6.30 2.36 -17.72
C ASP A 29 -7.00 2.39 -19.08
N ASN A 30 -6.58 1.52 -20.00
CA ASN A 30 -7.16 1.39 -21.32
C ASN A 30 -6.99 -0.07 -21.82
N GLU A 31 -7.48 -0.34 -23.04
CA GLU A 31 -7.49 -1.69 -23.63
C GLU A 31 -6.09 -2.32 -23.79
N SER A 32 -5.03 -1.52 -23.78
CA SER A 32 -3.65 -1.98 -24.02
C SER A 32 -2.77 -1.99 -22.77
N VAL A 33 -2.97 -1.06 -21.83
CA VAL A 33 -2.08 -0.89 -20.67
C VAL A 33 -2.82 -0.33 -19.46
N GLN A 34 -2.44 -0.83 -18.28
CA GLN A 34 -2.76 -0.22 -16.99
C GLN A 34 -1.48 0.28 -16.31
N MET A 35 -1.48 1.54 -15.89
CA MET A 35 -0.40 2.14 -15.11
C MET A 35 -0.91 2.50 -13.73
N LEU A 36 -0.23 1.97 -12.70
CA LEU A 36 -0.55 2.18 -11.30
C LEU A 36 0.63 2.85 -10.60
N ARG A 37 0.35 3.79 -9.70
CA ARG A 37 1.31 4.21 -8.68
C ARG A 37 0.96 3.51 -7.37
N LEU A 38 1.94 2.78 -6.83
CA LEU A 38 1.83 2.13 -5.54
C LEU A 38 2.76 2.82 -4.54
N THR A 39 2.26 3.11 -3.36
CA THR A 39 3.05 3.65 -2.26
C THR A 39 2.94 2.71 -1.07
N TYR A 40 4.08 2.23 -0.57
CA TYR A 40 4.18 1.39 0.60
C TYR A 40 4.95 2.13 1.68
N PRO A 41 4.28 2.77 2.67
CA PRO A 41 4.97 3.22 3.87
C PRO A 41 5.68 2.05 4.56
N VAL A 42 6.76 2.33 5.28
CA VAL A 42 7.53 1.29 5.98
C VAL A 42 6.63 0.53 6.96
N GLY A 43 6.69 -0.80 6.89
CA GLY A 43 5.89 -1.70 7.75
C GLY A 43 4.46 -1.93 7.27
N THR A 44 4.10 -1.47 6.07
CA THR A 44 2.78 -1.75 5.47
C THR A 44 2.85 -2.92 4.51
N GLU A 45 1.72 -3.61 4.38
CA GLU A 45 1.51 -4.67 3.40
C GLU A 45 0.32 -4.36 2.48
N SER A 46 0.25 -5.04 1.33
CA SER A 46 -0.93 -4.98 0.45
C SER A 46 -1.90 -6.15 0.60
N GLY A 47 -1.56 -7.13 1.44
CA GLY A 47 -2.23 -8.42 1.46
C GLY A 47 -1.97 -9.26 0.20
N PHE A 48 -2.45 -10.50 0.22
CA PHE A 48 -2.35 -11.39 -0.94
C PHE A 48 -3.14 -10.85 -2.13
N HIS A 49 -2.48 -10.77 -3.28
CA HIS A 49 -3.08 -10.35 -4.54
C HIS A 49 -2.42 -11.05 -5.74
N THR A 50 -3.14 -11.08 -6.86
CA THR A 50 -2.69 -11.70 -8.12
C THR A 50 -2.49 -10.64 -9.20
N HIS A 51 -1.38 -10.74 -9.93
CA HIS A 51 -1.13 -9.92 -11.11
C HIS A 51 -1.80 -10.58 -12.32
N ILE A 52 -2.90 -10.00 -12.80
CA ILE A 52 -3.71 -10.57 -13.89
C ILE A 52 -3.03 -10.37 -15.26
N ALA A 53 -2.32 -9.25 -15.45
CA ALA A 53 -1.62 -8.96 -16.70
C ALA A 53 -0.29 -9.74 -16.80
N PRO A 54 0.00 -10.39 -17.94
CA PRO A 54 1.17 -11.26 -18.08
C PRO A 54 2.50 -10.49 -18.13
N PHE A 55 2.49 -9.25 -18.60
CA PHE A 55 3.68 -8.41 -18.74
C PHE A 55 3.62 -7.23 -17.79
N ARG A 56 4.47 -7.25 -16.76
CA ARG A 56 4.53 -6.18 -15.77
C ARG A 56 5.95 -5.67 -15.57
N THR A 57 6.10 -4.37 -15.75
CA THR A 57 7.32 -3.63 -15.45
C THR A 57 7.02 -2.65 -14.32
N VAL A 58 7.95 -2.53 -13.38
CA VAL A 58 7.88 -1.59 -12.26
C VAL A 58 9.00 -0.59 -12.40
N TYR A 59 8.68 0.70 -12.35
CA TYR A 59 9.66 1.77 -12.20
C TYR A 59 9.65 2.27 -10.75
N VAL A 60 10.83 2.34 -10.14
CA VAL A 60 10.96 2.71 -8.72
C VAL A 60 11.16 4.22 -8.60
N VAL A 61 10.11 4.94 -8.22
CA VAL A 61 10.18 6.40 -7.99
C VAL A 61 11.00 6.71 -6.74
N GLN A 62 10.74 6.00 -5.64
CA GLN A 62 11.50 6.09 -4.40
C GLN A 62 11.74 4.67 -3.87
N GLY A 63 13.01 4.37 -3.59
CA GLY A 63 13.46 3.03 -3.26
C GLY A 63 13.27 2.60 -1.80
N GLY A 64 13.57 1.33 -1.55
CA GLY A 64 13.45 0.68 -0.26
C GLY A 64 13.70 -0.82 -0.36
N LYS A 65 13.32 -1.56 0.70
CA LYS A 65 13.30 -3.02 0.70
C LYS A 65 11.85 -3.49 0.70
N LEU A 66 11.55 -4.47 -0.15
CA LEU A 66 10.25 -5.15 -0.17
C LEU A 66 10.48 -6.64 0.11
N GLU A 67 9.57 -7.26 0.83
CA GLU A 67 9.55 -8.71 1.02
C GLU A 67 8.37 -9.28 0.25
N LEU A 68 8.63 -10.18 -0.70
CA LEU A 68 7.59 -10.81 -1.50
C LEU A 68 7.29 -12.19 -0.93
N ILE A 69 6.09 -12.41 -0.41
CA ILE A 69 5.67 -13.70 0.16
C ILE A 69 4.74 -14.39 -0.84
N PRO A 70 5.19 -15.44 -1.56
CA PRO A 70 4.33 -16.16 -2.50
C PRO A 70 3.16 -16.85 -1.78
N GLU A 71 2.04 -17.01 -2.49
CA GLU A 71 0.90 -17.78 -1.97
C GLU A 71 1.32 -19.18 -1.53
N GLY A 72 0.83 -19.61 -0.36
CA GLY A 72 1.15 -20.93 0.22
C GLY A 72 2.54 -21.04 0.86
N GLN A 73 3.34 -19.97 0.87
CA GLN A 73 4.64 -19.92 1.52
C GLN A 73 4.62 -18.97 2.72
N THR A 74 5.44 -19.27 3.73
CA THR A 74 5.65 -18.40 4.89
C THR A 74 6.93 -17.58 4.79
N ASN A 75 7.86 -17.99 3.92
CA ASN A 75 9.15 -17.32 3.75
C ASN A 75 9.08 -16.41 2.53
N GLY A 76 9.43 -15.14 2.71
CA GLY A 76 9.49 -14.17 1.63
C GLY A 76 10.85 -14.11 0.94
N LYS A 77 10.85 -13.56 -0.27
CA LYS A 77 12.06 -13.12 -0.96
C LYS A 77 12.19 -11.61 -0.78
N VAL A 78 13.28 -11.17 -0.14
CA VAL A 78 13.60 -9.75 -0.06
C VAL A 78 14.19 -9.26 -1.37
N ILE A 79 13.66 -8.16 -1.88
CA ILE A 79 14.20 -7.42 -3.03
C ILE A 79 14.57 -6.00 -2.61
N GLU A 80 15.66 -5.50 -3.18
CA GLU A 80 16.06 -4.10 -3.05
C GLU A 80 15.54 -3.32 -4.26
N ALA A 81 14.50 -2.51 -4.04
CA ALA A 81 13.95 -1.61 -5.05
C ALA A 81 14.79 -0.32 -5.04
N LYS A 82 15.76 -0.22 -5.95
CA LYS A 82 16.64 0.95 -6.02
C LYS A 82 15.94 2.11 -6.70
N THR A 83 16.02 3.32 -6.13
CA THR A 83 15.47 4.54 -6.75
C THR A 83 15.95 4.70 -8.19
N GLY A 84 15.03 4.99 -9.10
CA GLY A 84 15.30 5.26 -10.51
C GLY A 84 15.52 4.01 -11.38
N THR A 85 15.35 2.79 -10.85
CA THR A 85 15.49 1.57 -11.65
C THR A 85 14.17 1.06 -12.19
N ALA A 86 14.25 0.29 -13.27
CA ALA A 86 13.15 -0.51 -13.79
C ALA A 86 13.41 -1.99 -13.50
N MET A 87 12.34 -2.74 -13.19
CA MET A 87 12.38 -4.18 -12.94
C MET A 87 11.22 -4.87 -13.66
N TYR A 88 11.47 -6.07 -14.19
CA TYR A 88 10.41 -6.96 -14.66
C TYR A 88 9.97 -7.89 -13.54
N LEU A 89 8.68 -7.90 -13.22
CA LEU A 89 8.08 -8.79 -12.24
C LEU A 89 6.97 -9.57 -12.94
N PRO A 90 7.18 -10.86 -13.26
CA PRO A 90 6.17 -11.66 -13.95
C PRO A 90 4.91 -11.85 -13.09
N ALA A 91 3.82 -12.24 -13.73
CA ALA A 91 2.57 -12.52 -13.05
C ALA A 91 2.75 -13.56 -11.91
N ALA A 92 2.30 -13.20 -10.72
CA ALA A 92 2.36 -14.05 -9.52
C ALA A 92 1.21 -13.71 -8.56
N THR A 93 0.88 -14.66 -7.67
CA THR A 93 0.08 -14.40 -6.46
C THR A 93 1.02 -14.28 -5.26
N HIS A 94 1.00 -13.15 -4.58
CA HIS A 94 1.87 -12.90 -3.43
C HIS A 94 1.34 -11.78 -2.52
N ASN A 95 1.92 -11.68 -1.33
CA ASN A 95 1.87 -10.49 -0.49
C ASN A 95 3.14 -9.65 -0.69
N ILE A 96 3.09 -8.37 -0.32
CA ILE A 96 4.23 -7.44 -0.19
C ILE A 96 4.20 -6.90 1.23
#